data_AF-A0A0N9WVH9-F1
#
_entry.id   AF-A0A0N9WVH9-F1
#
_cell.length_a   1.000
_cell.length_b   1.000
_cell.length_c   1.000
_cell.angle_alpha   90.00
_cell.angle_beta   90.00
_cell.angle_gamma   90.00
#
_symmetry.space_group_name_H-M   'P 1'
#
loop_
_entity.id
_entity.type
_entity.pdbx_description
1 polymer ?
#
loop_
_entity_poly.entity_id
_entity_poly.type
_entity_poly.pdbx_seq_one_letter_code
_entity_poly.pdbx_strand_id
1 'polypeptide(L)'
;MTLDRIIGLSGIPLFTLFFLNYAFMVYVATYKLKEMQSHFKHSRFVASHRGDASTPLILRTGNLVLIWSLLVFKFFRKMDPNSIEEVKHFPRNLRPWVMIPGHINACCIVWGFGVLVWINIKGYL
;
A
#
# COMPACT_ATOMS: atom_id res chain seq x y z
N MET A 1 1.56 -29.81 12.93
CA MET A 1 1.09 -29.36 11.60
C MET A 1 2.33 -29.06 10.77
N THR A 2 2.53 -29.70 9.61
CA THR A 2 3.74 -29.46 8.79
C THR A 2 3.70 -28.09 8.13
N LEU A 3 4.86 -27.46 7.92
CA LEU A 3 4.96 -26.11 7.34
C LEU A 3 4.28 -26.03 5.96
N ASP A 4 4.38 -27.12 5.19
CA ASP A 4 3.76 -27.26 3.87
C ASP A 4 2.22 -27.20 3.94
N ARG A 5 1.62 -27.78 4.98
CA ARG A 5 0.17 -27.67 5.20
C ARG A 5 -0.24 -26.25 5.53
N ILE A 6 0.55 -25.53 6.33
CA ILE A 6 0.25 -24.13 6.68
C ILE A 6 0.33 -23.24 5.44
N ILE A 7 1.37 -23.40 4.62
CA ILE A 7 1.53 -22.64 3.37
C ILE A 7 0.39 -22.96 2.38
N GLY A 8 0.04 -24.24 2.23
CA GLY A 8 -1.09 -24.66 1.38
C GLY A 8 -2.45 -24.12 1.86
N LEU A 9 -2.75 -24.20 3.17
CA LEU A 9 -4.02 -23.73 3.73
C LEU A 9 -4.14 -22.21 3.75
N SER A 10 -3.02 -21.49 3.94
CA SER A 10 -3.02 -20.03 3.98
C SER A 10 -2.98 -19.38 2.59
N GLY A 11 -2.60 -20.12 1.55
CA GLY A 11 -2.52 -19.60 0.18
C GLY A 11 -3.84 -19.03 -0.33
N ILE A 12 -4.92 -19.81 -0.28
CA ILE A 12 -6.26 -19.40 -0.75
C ILE A 12 -6.78 -18.15 -0.01
N PRO A 13 -6.84 -18.11 1.34
CA PRO A 13 -7.37 -16.94 2.04
C PRO A 13 -6.51 -15.69 1.84
N LEU A 14 -5.18 -15.81 1.76
CA LEU A 14 -4.29 -14.67 1.53
C LEU A 14 -4.36 -14.16 0.10
N PHE A 15 -4.55 -15.05 -0.88
CA PHE A 15 -4.81 -14.68 -2.26
C PHE A 15 -6.14 -13.92 -2.36
N THR A 16 -7.22 -14.45 -1.80
CA THR A 16 -8.52 -13.77 -1.76
C THR A 16 -8.42 -12.41 -1.08
N LEU A 17 -7.74 -12.33 0.06
CA LEU A 17 -7.53 -11.08 0.79
C LEU A 17 -6.75 -10.07 -0.05
N PHE A 18 -5.74 -10.50 -0.81
CA PHE A 18 -4.97 -9.63 -1.70
C PHE A 18 -5.85 -8.99 -2.78
N PHE A 19 -6.70 -9.76 -3.47
CA PHE A 19 -7.59 -9.23 -4.49
C PHE A 19 -8.68 -8.32 -3.91
N LEU A 20 -9.29 -8.69 -2.78
CA LEU A 20 -10.26 -7.84 -2.09
C LEU A 20 -9.63 -6.53 -1.64
N ASN A 21 -8.41 -6.59 -1.09
CA ASN A 21 -7.65 -5.41 -0.71
C ASN A 21 -7.32 -4.53 -1.92
N TYR A 22 -6.92 -5.13 -3.04
CA TYR A 22 -6.64 -4.39 -4.26
C TYR A 22 -7.91 -3.70 -4.81
N ALA A 23 -9.04 -4.39 -4.84
CA ALA A 23 -10.33 -3.80 -5.24
C ALA A 23 -10.72 -2.62 -4.33
N PHE A 24 -10.53 -2.77 -3.01
CA PHE A 24 -10.73 -1.69 -2.06
C PHE A 24 -9.77 -0.51 -2.30
N MET A 25 -8.49 -0.78 -2.56
CA MET A 25 -7.52 0.26 -2.91
C MET A 25 -7.90 0.99 -4.20
N VAL A 26 -8.41 0.30 -5.22
CA VAL A 26 -8.91 0.92 -6.46
C VAL A 26 -10.10 1.84 -6.17
N TYR A 27 -11.02 1.41 -5.30
CA TYR A 27 -12.13 2.25 -4.85
C TYR A 27 -11.63 3.52 -4.16
N VAL A 28 -10.74 3.40 -3.16
CA VAL A 28 -10.15 4.55 -2.46
C VAL A 28 -9.36 5.44 -3.42
N ALA A 29 -8.61 4.85 -4.34
CA ALA A 29 -7.84 5.54 -5.35
C ALA A 29 -8.72 6.37 -6.30
N THR A 30 -9.97 5.94 -6.53
CA THR A 30 -10.91 6.62 -7.41
C THR A 30 -11.67 7.74 -6.70
N TYR A 31 -12.13 7.50 -5.47
CA TYR A 31 -13.05 8.43 -4.78
C TYR A 31 -12.38 9.32 -3.74
N LYS A 32 -11.28 8.88 -3.12
CA LYS A 32 -10.68 9.55 -1.96
C LYS A 32 -9.26 10.06 -2.20
N LEU A 33 -8.57 9.57 -3.23
CA LEU A 33 -7.19 9.95 -3.52
C LEU A 33 -7.02 11.45 -3.73
N LYS A 34 -7.91 12.10 -4.49
CA LYS A 34 -7.83 13.54 -4.75
C LYS A 34 -7.97 14.37 -3.45
N GLU A 35 -8.87 13.95 -2.57
CA GLU A 35 -9.05 14.53 -1.25
C GLU A 35 -7.76 14.40 -0.42
N MET A 36 -7.17 13.20 -0.37
CA MET A 36 -5.93 12.95 0.35
C MET A 36 -4.74 13.75 -0.20
N GLN A 37 -4.58 13.79 -1.52
CA GLN A 37 -3.49 14.53 -2.18
C GLN A 37 -3.60 16.04 -1.97
N SER A 38 -4.81 16.57 -1.72
CA SER A 38 -5.01 18.00 -1.43
C SER A 38 -4.40 18.45 -0.10
N HIS A 39 -4.21 17.52 0.84
CA HIS A 39 -3.55 17.77 2.13
C HIS A 39 -2.02 17.80 2.03
N PHE A 40 -1.46 17.35 0.90
CA PHE A 40 -0.03 17.34 0.62
C PHE A 40 0.30 18.38 -0.45
N LYS A 41 0.35 19.66 -0.08
CA LYS A 41 0.60 20.80 -0.99
C LYS A 41 2.09 21.05 -1.21
N HIS A 42 2.92 20.76 -0.22
CA HIS A 42 4.34 21.06 -0.20
C HIS A 42 5.22 19.81 -0.40
N SER A 43 4.66 18.61 -0.23
CA SER A 43 5.33 17.35 -0.54
C SER A 43 5.66 17.25 -2.04
N ARG A 44 6.95 17.13 -2.35
CA ARG A 44 7.44 16.90 -3.72
C ARG A 44 7.03 15.53 -4.25
N PHE A 45 7.00 14.51 -3.39
CA PHE A 45 6.63 13.16 -3.81
C PHE A 45 5.17 13.05 -4.21
N VAL A 46 4.27 13.65 -3.42
CA VAL A 46 2.84 13.64 -3.76
C VAL A 46 2.59 14.53 -4.98
N ALA A 47 3.27 15.68 -5.08
CA ALA A 47 3.13 16.58 -6.22
C ALA A 47 3.54 15.94 -7.56
N SER A 48 4.67 15.22 -7.60
CA SER A 48 5.12 14.54 -8.83
C SER A 48 4.20 13.38 -9.26
N HIS A 49 3.40 12.88 -8.32
CA HIS A 49 2.46 11.78 -8.52
C HIS A 49 1.00 12.25 -8.52
N ARG A 50 0.73 13.56 -8.62
CA ARG A 50 -0.63 14.07 -8.84
C ARG A 50 -1.04 13.75 -10.27
N GLY A 51 -1.61 12.56 -10.43
CA GLY A 51 -2.28 12.17 -11.66
C GLY A 51 -3.55 12.96 -11.92
N ASP A 52 -4.01 12.90 -13.16
CA ASP A 52 -5.25 13.46 -13.66
C ASP A 52 -6.35 12.39 -13.82
N ALA A 53 -7.49 12.79 -14.41
CA ALA A 53 -8.62 11.91 -14.69
C ALA A 53 -8.27 10.75 -15.66
N SER A 54 -7.26 10.92 -16.50
CA SER A 54 -6.73 9.91 -17.44
C SER A 54 -5.70 8.97 -16.81
N THR A 55 -5.22 9.25 -15.61
CA THR A 55 -4.18 8.43 -14.97
C THR A 55 -4.69 7.00 -14.72
N PRO A 56 -4.00 5.97 -15.24
CA PRO A 56 -4.33 4.57 -15.03
C PRO A 56 -4.59 4.22 -13.56
N LEU A 57 -5.58 3.35 -13.32
CA LEU A 57 -5.95 2.91 -11.97
C LEU A 57 -4.76 2.36 -11.19
N ILE A 58 -3.85 1.65 -11.86
CA ILE A 58 -2.65 1.09 -11.24
C ILE A 58 -1.67 2.16 -10.72
N LEU A 59 -1.58 3.29 -11.41
CA LEU A 59 -0.77 4.42 -10.96
C LEU A 59 -1.46 5.16 -9.81
N ARG A 60 -2.79 5.25 -9.84
CA ARG A 60 -3.56 5.84 -8.73
C ARG A 60 -3.45 5.02 -7.44
N THR A 61 -3.50 3.69 -7.53
CA THR A 61 -3.25 2.83 -6.37
C THR A 61 -1.81 2.94 -5.90
N GLY A 62 -0.83 3.08 -6.82
CA GLY A 62 0.56 3.40 -6.49
C GLY A 62 0.70 4.70 -5.69
N ASN A 63 -0.05 5.74 -6.04
CA ASN A 63 -0.05 7.01 -5.29
C ASN A 63 -0.60 6.83 -3.87
N LEU A 64 -1.59 5.96 -3.70
CA LEU A 64 -2.12 5.61 -2.38
C LEU A 64 -1.04 4.91 -1.52
N VAL A 65 -0.26 4.01 -2.13
CA VAL A 65 0.88 3.35 -1.48
C VAL A 65 1.98 4.35 -1.13
N LEU A 66 2.21 5.37 -1.95
CA LEU A 66 3.16 6.44 -1.66
C LEU A 66 2.72 7.28 -0.46
N ILE A 67 1.43 7.67 -0.40
CA ILE A 67 0.87 8.36 0.77
C ILE A 67 0.99 7.49 2.01
N TRP A 68 0.64 6.20 1.92
CA TRP A 68 0.83 5.24 3.00
C TRP A 68 2.29 5.21 3.47
N SER A 69 3.24 5.17 2.54
CA SER A 69 4.67 5.10 2.84
C SER A 69 5.16 6.35 3.57
N LEU A 70 4.65 7.54 3.22
CA LEU A 70 4.94 8.79 3.95
C LEU A 70 4.35 8.78 5.37
N LEU A 71 3.14 8.23 5.53
CA LEU A 71 2.47 8.13 6.83
C LEU A 71 3.19 7.16 7.78
N VAL A 72 3.72 6.04 7.26
CA VAL A 72 4.31 4.97 8.07
C VAL A 72 5.81 5.17 8.24
N PHE A 73 6.57 5.28 7.15
CA PHE A 73 8.02 5.19 7.20
C PHE A 73 8.67 6.55 7.42
N LYS A 74 9.60 6.60 8.38
CA LYS A 74 10.43 7.79 8.63
C LYS A 74 11.40 8.06 7.48
N PHE A 75 11.79 7.03 6.74
CA PHE A 75 12.75 7.13 5.63
C PHE A 75 12.22 8.01 4.49
N PHE A 76 11.00 7.77 4.01
CA PHE A 76 10.37 8.60 2.98
C PHE A 76 10.19 10.05 3.43
N ARG A 77 9.88 10.25 4.71
CA ARG A 77 9.81 11.60 5.31
C ARG A 77 11.16 12.32 5.39
N LYS A 78 12.27 11.59 5.55
CA LYS A 78 13.61 12.19 5.48
C LYS A 78 13.98 12.63 4.06
N MET A 79 13.50 11.92 3.04
CA MET A 79 13.71 12.28 1.64
C MET A 79 12.86 13.47 1.19
N ASP A 80 11.69 13.66 1.80
CA ASP A 80 10.81 14.81 1.56
C ASP A 80 10.43 15.48 2.88
N PRO A 81 11.32 16.32 3.45
CA PRO A 81 11.10 16.96 4.75
C PRO A 81 9.83 17.80 4.81
N ASN A 82 9.42 18.38 3.68
CA ASN A 82 8.19 19.19 3.56
C ASN A 82 6.93 18.36 3.85
N SER A 83 6.98 17.04 3.63
CA SER A 83 5.87 16.14 3.95
C SER A 83 5.69 15.87 5.44
N ILE A 84 6.69 16.17 6.30
CA ILE A 84 6.66 15.81 7.73
C ILE A 84 5.50 16.51 8.44
N GLU A 85 5.34 17.81 8.19
CA GLU A 85 4.27 18.60 8.80
C GLU A 85 2.90 18.23 8.24
N GLU A 86 2.82 17.94 6.94
CA GLU A 86 1.59 17.51 6.26
C GLU A 86 1.12 16.13 6.75
N VAL A 87 2.05 15.20 6.97
CA VAL A 87 1.77 13.89 7.58
C VAL A 87 1.24 14.06 9.01
N LYS A 88 1.79 15.01 9.78
CA LYS A 88 1.35 15.27 11.17
C LYS A 88 -0.09 15.81 11.21
N HIS A 89 -0.45 16.66 10.26
CA HIS A 89 -1.79 17.25 10.15
C HIS A 89 -2.74 16.46 9.25
N PHE A 90 -2.33 15.27 8.79
CA PHE A 90 -3.16 14.44 7.93
C PHE A 90 -4.46 14.05 8.64
N PRO A 91 -5.62 14.21 7.97
CA PRO A 91 -6.89 14.15 8.67
C PRO A 91 -7.21 12.72 9.13
N ARG A 92 -7.69 12.61 10.37
CA ARG A 92 -7.89 11.33 11.06
C ARG A 92 -8.96 10.45 10.39
N ASN A 93 -9.92 11.05 9.70
CA ASN A 93 -10.97 10.34 8.96
C ASN A 93 -10.46 9.69 7.67
N LEU A 94 -9.46 10.27 6.99
CA LEU A 94 -8.86 9.71 5.76
C LEU A 94 -7.77 8.70 6.06
N ARG A 95 -7.14 8.77 7.23
CA ARG A 95 -6.02 7.92 7.61
C ARG A 95 -6.32 6.40 7.53
N PRO A 96 -7.46 5.89 8.04
CA PRO A 96 -7.77 4.46 7.97
C PRO A 96 -7.89 3.94 6.53
N TRP A 97 -8.42 4.75 5.62
CA TRP A 97 -8.58 4.39 4.20
C TRP A 97 -7.27 4.12 3.48
N VAL A 98 -6.15 4.63 4.00
CA VAL A 98 -4.81 4.40 3.45
C VAL A 98 -4.04 3.39 4.29
N MET A 99 -4.11 3.53 5.62
CA MET A 99 -3.35 2.71 6.57
C MET A 99 -3.75 1.24 6.50
N ILE A 100 -5.05 0.94 6.57
CA ILE A 100 -5.55 -0.44 6.60
C ILE A 100 -5.13 -1.19 5.33
N PRO A 101 -5.46 -0.71 4.11
CA PRO A 101 -5.10 -1.46 2.92
C PRO A 101 -3.59 -1.48 2.66
N GLY A 102 -2.86 -0.44 3.07
CA GLY A 102 -1.40 -0.44 2.98
C GLY A 102 -0.76 -1.51 3.87
N HIS A 103 -1.25 -1.70 5.10
CA HIS A 103 -0.78 -2.77 5.98
C HIS A 103 -1.15 -4.15 5.46
N ILE A 104 -2.38 -4.35 4.99
CA ILE A 104 -2.80 -5.63 4.38
C ILE A 104 -1.89 -5.96 3.18
N ASN A 105 -1.65 -4.98 2.31
CA ASN A 105 -0.78 -5.16 1.15
C ASN A 105 0.65 -5.55 1.58
N ALA A 106 1.22 -4.85 2.57
CA ALA A 106 2.53 -5.17 3.10
C ALA A 106 2.61 -6.59 3.68
N CYS A 107 1.60 -7.02 4.45
CA CYS A 107 1.52 -8.38 4.97
C CYS A 107 1.44 -9.42 3.86
N CYS A 108 0.60 -9.20 2.84
CA CYS A 108 0.48 -10.09 1.68
C CYS A 108 1.80 -10.18 0.90
N ILE A 109 2.51 -9.06 0.70
CA ILE A 109 3.79 -9.02 0.00
C ILE A 109 4.86 -9.79 0.78
N VAL A 110 5.01 -9.51 2.08
CA VAL A 110 5.99 -10.20 2.94
C VAL A 110 5.70 -11.70 2.98
N TRP A 111 4.42 -12.08 3.09
CA TRP A 111 4.02 -13.47 3.01
C TRP A 111 4.38 -14.11 1.67
N GLY A 112 4.05 -13.47 0.55
CA GLY A 112 4.36 -13.94 -0.79
C GLY A 112 5.86 -14.17 -1.00
N PHE A 113 6.70 -13.24 -0.56
CA PHE A 113 8.16 -13.42 -0.57
C PHE A 113 8.60 -14.61 0.30
N GLY A 114 8.03 -14.77 1.49
CA GLY A 114 8.31 -15.92 2.36
C GLY A 114 7.98 -17.25 1.69
N VAL A 115 6.86 -17.33 0.98
CA VAL A 115 6.47 -18.52 0.21
C VAL A 115 7.44 -18.78 -0.95
N LEU A 116 7.85 -17.75 -1.70
CA LEU A 116 8.82 -17.91 -2.79
C LEU A 116 10.18 -18.43 -2.29
N VAL A 117 10.66 -17.89 -1.16
CA VAL A 117 11.89 -18.37 -0.51
C VAL A 117 11.72 -19.83 -0.07
N TRP A 118 10.58 -20.19 0.52
CA TRP A 118 10.31 -21.58 0.91
C TRP A 118 10.32 -22.55 -0.28
N ILE A 119 9.65 -22.18 -1.36
CA ILE A 119 9.58 -22.96 -2.61
C ILE A 119 10.97 -23.18 -3.19
N ASN A 120 11.81 -22.13 -3.19
CA ASN A 120 13.19 -22.20 -3.66
C ASN A 120 14.05 -23.14 -2.80
N ILE A 121 13.94 -23.06 -1.46
CA ILE A 121 14.66 -23.94 -0.53
C ILE A 121 14.26 -25.42 -0.71
N LYS A 122 12.98 -25.68 -1.02
CA LYS A 122 12.47 -27.05 -1.21
C LYS A 122 12.75 -27.64 -2.58
N GLY A 123 13.25 -26.85 -3.54
CA GLY A 123 13.54 -27.34 -4.90
C GLY A 123 12.29 -27.74 -5.68
N TYR A 124 11.15 -27.10 -5.42
CA TYR A 124 9.94 -27.26 -6.25
C TYR A 124 9.99 -26.45 -7.57
N LEU A 125 11.09 -25.71 -7.79
CA LEU A 125 11.32 -24.74 -8.87
C LEU A 125 12.68 -24.99 -9.54
#